data_AF-A0AAW7FG80-F1
#
_entry.id   AF-A0AAW7FG80-F1
#
_cell.length_a   1.000
_cell.length_b   1.000
_cell.length_c   1.000
_cell.angle_alpha   90.00
_cell.angle_beta   90.00
_cell.angle_gamma   90.00
#
_symmetry.space_group_name_H-M   'P 1'
#
loop_
_entity.id
_entity.type
_entity.pdbx_description
1 polymer ?
#
loop_
_entity_poly.entity_id
_entity_poly.type
_entity_poly.pdbx_seq_one_letter_code
_entity_poly.pdbx_strand_id
1 'polypeptide(L)'
;MAVYPLSTSIRSNVPADSLLYDLCIYRMDTDRNKYYLIDVRQQKFKDNHQTQIHMSEDINEPLSTIYIMEMTLYRKTMLHTHSVTPKPFTKMYTLAEFSTGKACSEAKRENLCYFESAGTPKPDSQGGETKLVTITREERPFIAKEYPIGNSRDPFDKKLVERQIEERFNGFDFPNQIAASVCGPAAFFYCLQKDRPDVYAQAARELWRYGKTKIGNLIISPGKGCRHPTGVFYYDDGRPKIVGTDWMTLAGLRDSENTMLSFDTLDSPVAGITIWQILAEWFEKVGYKMVFSNVGITQAGVQGIRDLNKYIEQDYKVVTLINDGLLVNSTNKTTLPTHWVVWNGSVMQDPNGYISLELFSWGKEKNWIKPKKDLQFFINRFFGGMAFKPLK
;
A
#
# COMPACT_ATOMS: atom_id res chain seq x y z
N MET A 1 -16.04 15.81 -18.83
CA MET A 1 -14.56 15.78 -18.86
C MET A 1 -14.09 17.14 -18.39
N ALA A 2 -13.01 17.18 -17.63
CA ALA A 2 -12.47 18.40 -17.06
C ALA A 2 -10.94 18.40 -17.17
N VAL A 3 -10.41 19.60 -17.35
CA VAL A 3 -8.96 19.87 -17.34
C VAL A 3 -8.60 20.46 -15.99
N TYR A 4 -7.54 19.96 -15.37
CA TYR A 4 -7.09 20.39 -14.06
C TYR A 4 -5.71 21.06 -14.12
N PRO A 5 -5.51 22.19 -13.41
CA PRO A 5 -4.21 22.82 -13.30
C PRO A 5 -3.34 22.04 -12.29
N LEU A 6 -2.29 21.37 -12.74
CA LEU A 6 -1.42 20.54 -11.92
C LEU A 6 -0.13 21.30 -11.57
N SER A 7 0.25 21.28 -10.28
CA SER A 7 1.54 21.81 -9.83
C SER A 7 2.00 21.17 -8.52
N THR A 8 3.29 21.31 -8.23
CA THR A 8 3.94 20.88 -6.98
C THR A 8 5.09 21.85 -6.66
N SER A 9 5.82 21.61 -5.57
CA SER A 9 6.95 22.43 -5.14
C SER A 9 8.07 21.58 -4.54
N ILE A 10 9.29 22.13 -4.59
CA ILE A 10 10.46 21.55 -3.93
C ILE A 10 10.94 22.46 -2.80
N ARG A 11 11.85 21.95 -1.96
CA ARG A 11 12.58 22.80 -1.00
C ARG A 11 14.04 22.94 -1.43
N SER A 12 14.47 24.18 -1.65
CA SER A 12 15.85 24.47 -2.04
C SER A 12 16.33 25.83 -1.54
N ASN A 13 17.65 25.98 -1.39
CA ASN A 13 18.32 27.28 -1.24
C ASN A 13 19.06 27.72 -2.51
N VAL A 14 19.01 26.91 -3.58
CA VAL A 14 19.59 27.24 -4.89
C VAL A 14 18.58 28.12 -5.64
N PRO A 15 19.00 29.18 -6.35
CA PRO A 15 18.09 29.99 -7.14
C PRO A 15 17.22 29.16 -8.11
N ALA A 16 15.95 29.52 -8.27
CA ALA A 16 15.00 28.74 -9.06
C ALA A 16 15.33 28.73 -10.58
N ASP A 17 15.89 29.83 -11.09
CA ASP A 17 16.37 29.97 -12.49
C ASP A 17 17.57 29.08 -12.83
N SER A 18 18.25 28.60 -11.79
CA SER A 18 19.37 27.68 -11.80
C SER A 18 18.95 26.21 -11.75
N LEU A 19 17.65 25.94 -11.64
CA LEU A 19 17.09 24.59 -11.55
C LEU A 19 16.11 24.32 -12.70
N LEU A 20 16.11 23.08 -13.17
CA LEU A 20 15.12 22.57 -14.12
C LEU A 20 14.52 21.27 -13.58
N TYR A 21 13.34 20.90 -14.05
CA TYR A 21 12.73 19.62 -13.70
C TYR A 21 12.14 18.88 -14.89
N ASP A 22 12.20 17.56 -14.82
CA ASP A 22 11.23 16.70 -15.48
C ASP A 22 10.11 16.40 -14.48
N LEU A 23 8.86 16.46 -14.93
CA LEU A 23 7.69 16.10 -14.12
C LEU A 23 6.80 15.16 -14.90
N CYS A 24 6.57 14.00 -14.32
CA CYS A 24 5.69 12.98 -14.82
C CYS A 24 4.63 12.70 -13.74
N ILE A 25 3.35 12.80 -14.10
CA ILE A 25 2.24 12.44 -13.22
C ILE A 25 1.42 11.39 -13.96
N TYR A 26 1.29 10.20 -13.39
CA TYR A 26 0.60 9.09 -14.04
C TYR A 26 -0.07 8.19 -13.01
N ARG A 27 -0.99 7.35 -13.48
CA ARG A 27 -1.46 6.18 -12.74
C ARG A 27 -1.24 4.92 -13.57
N MET A 28 -1.16 3.77 -12.92
CA MET A 28 -1.14 2.49 -13.61
C MET A 28 -2.46 1.75 -13.49
N ASP A 29 -2.80 0.94 -14.50
CA ASP A 29 -3.86 -0.06 -14.37
C ASP A 29 -3.32 -1.40 -13.82
N THR A 30 -4.19 -2.41 -13.78
CA THR A 30 -3.91 -3.79 -13.37
C THR A 30 -2.77 -4.44 -14.18
N ASP A 31 -2.61 -4.03 -15.43
CA ASP A 31 -1.59 -4.54 -16.36
C ASP A 31 -0.27 -3.76 -16.30
N ARG A 32 -0.20 -2.75 -15.43
CA ARG A 32 0.92 -1.81 -15.25
C ARG A 32 1.10 -0.84 -16.43
N ASN A 33 0.08 -0.63 -17.26
CA ASN A 33 0.11 0.41 -18.28
C ASN A 33 0.02 1.79 -17.63
N LYS A 34 0.91 2.71 -18.00
CA LYS A 34 0.91 4.08 -17.48
C LYS A 34 -0.08 4.95 -18.27
N TYR A 35 -0.97 5.63 -17.55
CA TYR A 35 -1.84 6.69 -18.06
C TYR A 35 -1.34 8.01 -17.50
N TYR A 36 -0.77 8.84 -18.36
CA TYR A 36 -0.13 10.09 -17.98
C TYR A 36 -1.15 11.23 -17.95
N LEU A 37 -1.11 12.04 -16.90
CA LEU A 37 -1.73 13.36 -16.91
C LEU A 37 -0.83 14.38 -17.58
N ILE A 38 0.46 14.31 -17.27
CA ILE A 38 1.52 15.14 -17.84
C ILE A 38 2.83 14.34 -17.88
N ASP A 39 3.63 14.59 -18.92
CA ASP A 39 5.04 14.21 -19.01
C ASP A 39 5.79 15.38 -19.66
N VAL A 40 6.37 16.24 -18.82
CA VAL A 40 7.09 17.44 -19.25
C VAL A 40 8.56 17.33 -18.89
N ARG A 41 9.42 17.87 -19.76
CA ARG A 41 10.88 17.74 -19.65
C ARG A 41 11.56 19.10 -19.54
N GLN A 42 12.62 19.16 -18.72
CA GLN A 42 13.50 20.31 -18.52
C GLN A 42 12.77 21.67 -18.36
N GLN A 43 11.68 21.67 -17.60
CA GLN A 43 10.89 22.86 -17.32
C GLN A 43 11.55 23.73 -16.26
N LYS A 44 11.30 25.05 -16.33
CA LYS A 44 11.76 26.03 -15.32
C LYS A 44 10.81 26.09 -14.14
N PHE A 45 11.35 26.27 -12.94
CA PHE A 45 10.57 26.63 -11.75
C PHE A 45 10.13 28.10 -11.77
N LYS A 46 9.11 28.42 -10.99
CA LYS A 46 8.82 29.79 -10.53
C LYS A 46 9.81 30.20 -9.45
N ASP A 47 9.92 31.49 -9.16
CA ASP A 47 10.88 32.05 -8.19
C ASP A 47 10.77 31.45 -6.77
N ASN A 48 9.59 30.96 -6.40
CA ASN A 48 9.32 30.31 -5.12
C ASN A 48 9.51 28.77 -5.13
N HIS A 49 10.25 28.23 -6.12
CA HIS A 49 10.49 26.79 -6.31
C HIS A 49 9.24 25.93 -6.55
N GLN A 50 8.12 26.56 -6.90
CA GLN A 50 6.95 25.86 -7.42
C GLN A 50 7.15 25.53 -8.90
N THR A 51 6.62 24.40 -9.36
CA THR A 51 6.57 24.11 -10.80
C THR A 51 5.68 25.13 -11.52
N GLN A 52 5.80 25.17 -12.85
CA GLN A 52 4.77 25.79 -13.67
C GLN A 52 3.44 25.07 -13.47
N ILE A 53 2.35 25.74 -13.83
CA ILE A 53 1.03 25.11 -13.86
C ILE A 53 0.95 24.37 -15.19
N HIS A 54 0.76 23.05 -15.13
CA HIS A 54 0.57 22.20 -16.29
C HIS A 54 -0.88 21.77 -16.34
N MET A 55 -1.54 21.97 -17.47
CA MET A 55 -2.93 21.52 -17.63
C MET A 55 -2.93 20.03 -17.94
N SER A 56 -3.78 19.26 -17.26
CA SER A 56 -4.01 17.86 -17.61
C SER A 56 -4.67 17.74 -18.98
N GLU A 57 -4.64 16.54 -19.57
CA GLU A 57 -5.61 16.19 -20.59
C GLU A 57 -7.05 16.16 -20.03
N ASP A 58 -8.03 16.04 -20.91
CA ASP A 58 -9.43 15.88 -20.54
C ASP A 58 -9.64 14.56 -19.78
N ILE A 59 -9.90 14.67 -18.47
CA ILE A 59 -10.12 13.49 -17.63
C ILE A 59 -11.55 13.44 -17.08
N ASN A 60 -12.02 12.21 -16.85
CA ASN A 60 -13.33 11.91 -16.27
C ASN A 60 -13.21 11.20 -14.91
N GLU A 61 -12.08 11.38 -14.25
CA GLU A 61 -11.74 10.71 -13.02
C GLU A 61 -12.09 11.57 -11.80
N PRO A 62 -12.50 10.95 -10.68
CA PRO A 62 -12.82 11.70 -9.48
C PRO A 62 -11.57 12.39 -8.93
N LEU A 63 -11.77 13.50 -8.22
CA LEU A 63 -10.68 14.22 -7.54
C LEU A 63 -9.94 13.36 -6.50
N SER A 64 -10.55 12.28 -6.02
CA SER A 64 -9.94 11.31 -5.11
C SER A 64 -8.97 10.34 -5.78
N THR A 65 -8.90 10.30 -7.13
CA THR A 65 -8.00 9.37 -7.83
C THR A 65 -6.55 9.65 -7.46
N ILE A 66 -5.82 8.57 -7.14
CA ILE A 66 -4.42 8.61 -6.72
C ILE A 66 -3.53 8.51 -7.97
N TYR A 67 -2.56 9.41 -8.05
CA TYR A 67 -1.53 9.43 -9.09
C TYR A 67 -0.14 9.34 -8.45
N ILE A 68 0.77 8.73 -9.19
CA ILE A 68 2.21 8.72 -8.93
C ILE A 68 2.82 9.95 -9.61
N MET A 69 3.50 10.75 -8.80
CA MET A 69 4.41 11.79 -9.26
C MET A 69 5.81 11.24 -9.33
N GLU A 70 6.48 11.40 -10.47
CA GLU A 70 7.92 11.25 -10.62
C GLU A 70 8.52 12.60 -11.01
N MET A 71 9.55 13.03 -10.27
CA MET A 71 10.26 14.27 -10.56
C MET A 71 11.77 14.05 -10.58
N THR A 72 12.41 14.44 -11.68
CA THR A 72 13.86 14.50 -11.80
C THR A 72 14.28 15.96 -11.73
N LEU A 73 15.17 16.29 -10.80
CA LEU A 73 15.70 17.65 -10.66
C LEU A 73 17.04 17.77 -11.38
N TYR A 74 17.23 18.87 -12.10
CA TYR A 74 18.47 19.19 -12.77
C TYR A 74 19.05 20.51 -12.25
N ARG A 75 20.36 20.53 -12.09
CA ARG A 75 21.12 21.74 -11.78
C ARG A 75 21.75 22.28 -13.06
N LYS A 76 21.37 23.50 -13.43
CA LYS A 76 21.95 24.23 -14.57
C LYS A 76 23.05 25.14 -14.06
N THR A 77 24.29 24.89 -14.45
CA THR A 77 25.41 25.82 -14.23
C THR A 77 25.73 26.57 -15.53
N MET A 78 26.71 27.49 -15.51
CA MET A 78 27.15 28.20 -16.71
C MET A 78 27.67 27.27 -17.82
N LEU A 79 28.21 26.10 -17.46
CA LEU A 79 28.90 25.21 -18.39
C LEU A 79 28.08 23.98 -18.80
N HIS A 80 27.20 23.49 -17.92
CA HIS A 80 26.44 22.27 -18.17
C HIS A 80 25.16 22.19 -17.32
N THR A 81 24.25 21.33 -17.74
CA THR A 81 23.12 20.87 -16.94
C THR A 81 23.34 19.42 -16.54
N HIS A 82 23.19 19.08 -15.27
CA HIS A 82 23.31 17.70 -14.79
C HIS A 82 22.13 17.32 -13.87
N SER A 83 21.79 16.04 -13.84
CA SER A 83 20.78 15.52 -12.93
C SER A 83 21.30 15.55 -11.50
N VAL A 84 20.49 16.05 -10.57
CA VAL A 84 20.80 16.09 -9.13
C VAL A 84 20.65 14.71 -8.50
N THR A 85 19.71 13.90 -8.97
CA THR A 85 19.46 12.55 -8.44
C THR A 85 19.64 11.49 -9.53
N PRO A 86 20.17 10.30 -9.18
CA PRO A 86 20.35 9.21 -10.14
C PRO A 86 19.03 8.51 -10.51
N LYS A 87 18.00 8.67 -9.68
CA LYS A 87 16.63 8.19 -9.92
C LYS A 87 15.65 9.33 -9.66
N PRO A 88 14.50 9.35 -10.36
CA PRO A 88 13.42 10.28 -10.05
C PRO A 88 12.98 10.15 -8.59
N PHE A 89 12.57 11.26 -8.00
CA PHE A 89 11.84 11.26 -6.74
C PHE A 89 10.38 10.86 -7.02
N THR A 90 9.87 9.91 -6.25
CA THR A 90 8.52 9.37 -6.44
C THR A 90 7.64 9.63 -5.22
N LYS A 91 6.40 10.07 -5.44
CA LYS A 91 5.40 10.32 -4.39
C LYS A 91 3.98 10.08 -4.88
N MET A 92 3.06 9.74 -3.99
CA MET A 92 1.62 9.66 -4.29
C MET A 92 0.89 10.93 -3.87
N TYR A 93 0.00 11.40 -4.74
CA TYR A 93 -0.97 12.45 -4.42
C TYR A 93 -2.29 12.17 -5.14
N THR A 94 -3.38 12.67 -4.58
CA THR A 94 -4.68 12.70 -5.26
C THR A 94 -4.71 13.79 -6.33
N LEU A 95 -5.59 13.64 -7.32
CA LEU A 95 -5.87 14.70 -8.29
C LEU A 95 -6.28 16.02 -7.62
N ALA A 96 -7.08 15.95 -6.55
CA ALA A 96 -7.42 17.11 -5.72
C ALA A 96 -6.17 17.82 -5.18
N GLU A 97 -5.20 17.08 -4.63
CA GLU A 97 -3.97 17.65 -4.09
C GLU A 97 -3.14 18.34 -5.17
N PHE A 98 -3.02 17.79 -6.38
CA PHE A 98 -2.37 18.48 -7.50
C PHE A 98 -3.13 19.74 -7.92
N SER A 99 -4.45 19.62 -8.12
CA SER A 99 -5.30 20.71 -8.61
C SER A 99 -5.39 21.92 -7.66
N THR A 100 -5.13 21.69 -6.37
CA THR A 100 -5.15 22.73 -5.33
C THR A 100 -3.76 23.19 -4.89
N GLY A 101 -2.70 22.72 -5.56
CA GLY A 101 -1.31 23.06 -5.22
C GLY A 101 -0.82 22.47 -3.89
N LYS A 102 -1.52 21.46 -3.36
CA LYS A 102 -1.21 20.74 -2.11
C LYS A 102 -0.40 19.46 -2.33
N ALA A 103 0.08 19.22 -3.54
CA ALA A 103 0.98 18.09 -3.85
C ALA A 103 2.41 18.33 -3.32
N CYS A 104 2.55 18.54 -2.01
CA CYS A 104 3.80 18.73 -1.28
C CYS A 104 3.56 18.39 0.20
N SER A 105 4.52 17.81 0.90
CA SER A 105 4.42 17.50 2.33
C SER A 105 4.93 18.67 3.19
N GLU A 106 4.35 18.85 4.36
CA GLU A 106 4.91 19.76 5.36
C GLU A 106 6.22 19.22 5.96
N ALA A 107 6.44 17.90 5.89
CA ALA A 107 7.65 17.24 6.35
C ALA A 107 8.77 17.33 5.30
N LYS A 108 9.91 17.95 5.67
CA LYS A 108 11.05 18.15 4.77
C LYS A 108 11.55 16.84 4.10
N ARG A 109 11.58 15.73 4.84
CA ARG A 109 12.10 14.43 4.36
C ARG A 109 11.22 13.75 3.30
N GLU A 110 9.94 14.10 3.28
CA GLU A 110 8.96 13.56 2.33
C GLU A 110 8.86 14.41 1.05
N ASN A 111 9.61 15.50 0.95
CA ASN A 111 9.68 16.34 -0.24
C ASN A 111 10.96 16.07 -1.01
N LEU A 112 10.91 16.31 -2.32
CA LEU A 112 12.13 16.52 -3.09
C LEU A 112 12.84 17.79 -2.58
N CYS A 113 14.08 17.59 -2.16
CA CYS A 113 14.91 18.62 -1.56
C CYS A 113 16.26 18.67 -2.26
N TYR A 114 16.76 19.87 -2.50
CA TYR A 114 18.12 20.08 -3.01
C TYR A 114 18.73 21.32 -2.41
N PHE A 115 19.90 21.19 -1.79
CA PHE A 115 20.58 22.31 -1.16
C PHE A 115 22.05 22.30 -1.56
N GLU A 116 22.58 23.48 -1.87
CA GLU A 116 24.01 23.71 -2.11
C GLU A 116 24.60 24.53 -0.96
N SER A 117 25.83 24.23 -0.54
CA SER A 117 26.60 25.09 0.35
C SER A 117 27.58 25.93 -0.49
N ALA A 118 27.75 27.20 -0.14
CA ALA A 118 28.63 28.14 -0.84
C ALA A 118 30.11 28.09 -0.37
N GLY A 119 30.49 27.06 0.39
CA GLY A 119 31.84 26.92 0.93
C GLY A 119 32.71 26.02 0.06
N THR A 120 33.95 26.43 -0.22
CA THR A 120 34.95 25.53 -0.79
C THR A 120 35.44 24.59 0.30
N PRO A 121 35.21 23.26 0.20
CA PRO A 121 35.78 22.33 1.17
C PRO A 121 37.31 22.41 1.07
N LYS A 122 37.96 22.61 2.21
CA LYS A 122 39.42 22.54 2.33
C LYS A 122 39.79 21.27 3.10
N PRO A 123 40.91 20.62 2.78
CA PRO A 123 41.45 19.55 3.61
C PRO A 123 41.65 20.07 5.04
N ASP A 124 41.34 19.23 6.03
CA ASP A 124 41.49 19.56 7.46
C ASP A 124 42.93 20.02 7.80
N SER A 125 43.91 19.45 7.10
CA SER A 125 45.34 19.79 7.22
C SER A 125 45.70 21.24 6.86
N GLN A 126 44.83 21.99 6.18
CA GLN A 126 45.09 23.37 5.76
C GLN A 126 44.63 24.42 6.79
N GLY A 127 44.03 23.99 7.91
CA GLY A 127 43.52 24.88 8.95
C GLY A 127 42.35 25.77 8.51
N GLY A 128 41.68 26.41 9.47
CA GLY A 128 40.52 27.28 9.26
C GLY A 128 39.33 26.93 10.15
N GLU A 129 38.21 27.61 9.94
CA GLU A 129 36.96 27.30 10.65
C GLU A 129 36.38 25.98 10.13
N THR A 130 36.53 24.89 10.90
CA THR A 130 35.92 23.60 10.58
C THR A 130 34.43 23.62 10.91
N LYS A 131 33.58 23.71 9.88
CA LYS A 131 32.13 23.52 10.05
C LYS A 131 31.80 22.03 9.99
N LEU A 132 31.50 21.45 11.16
CA LEU A 132 31.03 20.06 11.24
C LEU A 132 29.61 19.95 10.69
N VAL A 133 29.49 19.60 9.41
CA VAL A 133 28.19 19.24 8.82
C VAL A 133 27.91 17.78 9.15
N THR A 134 27.16 17.56 10.23
CA THR A 134 26.66 16.21 10.52
C THR A 134 25.51 15.91 9.56
N ILE A 135 25.81 15.18 8.48
CA ILE A 135 24.75 14.56 7.66
C ILE A 135 24.22 13.37 8.46
N THR A 136 23.27 13.61 9.36
CA THR A 136 22.57 12.54 10.07
C THR A 136 21.72 11.76 9.06
N ARG A 137 22.24 10.61 8.64
CA ARG A 137 21.35 9.55 8.15
C ARG A 137 20.56 9.08 9.36
N GLU A 138 19.33 9.58 9.51
CA GLU A 138 18.42 8.96 10.48
C GLU A 138 18.34 7.48 10.16
N GLU A 139 18.33 6.72 11.24
CA GLU A 139 18.11 5.30 11.17
C GLU A 139 16.77 5.04 10.48
N ARG A 140 16.70 3.96 9.68
CA ARG A 140 15.45 3.64 9.02
C ARG A 140 14.37 3.37 10.07
N PRO A 141 13.08 3.62 9.78
CA PRO A 141 12.03 3.57 10.79
C PRO A 141 11.73 2.18 11.34
N PHE A 142 11.94 1.12 10.55
CA PHE A 142 11.63 -0.26 10.93
C PHE A 142 12.88 -1.07 11.27
N ILE A 143 12.96 -1.60 12.51
CA ILE A 143 14.12 -2.35 13.00
C ILE A 143 13.64 -3.46 13.94
N ALA A 144 13.84 -4.72 13.56
CA ALA A 144 13.58 -5.83 14.48
C ALA A 144 14.69 -5.88 15.53
N LYS A 145 14.35 -5.95 16.82
CA LYS A 145 15.36 -5.86 17.89
C LYS A 145 16.34 -7.02 17.86
N GLU A 146 15.86 -8.22 17.56
CA GLU A 146 16.64 -9.46 17.48
C GLU A 146 17.43 -9.57 16.16
N TYR A 147 17.07 -8.77 15.15
CA TYR A 147 17.71 -8.74 13.83
C TYR A 147 18.00 -7.29 13.42
N PRO A 148 18.93 -6.61 14.12
CA PRO A 148 19.22 -5.20 13.90
C PRO A 148 19.89 -4.95 12.55
N ILE A 149 20.06 -3.67 12.19
CA ILE A 149 20.70 -3.25 10.94
C ILE A 149 22.08 -3.90 10.81
N GLY A 150 22.33 -4.51 9.64
CA GLY A 150 23.57 -5.24 9.35
C GLY A 150 23.55 -6.72 9.72
N ASN A 151 22.51 -7.20 10.41
CA ASN A 151 22.29 -8.63 10.61
C ASN A 151 21.93 -9.30 9.27
N SER A 152 22.48 -10.50 9.01
CA SER A 152 22.20 -11.25 7.78
C SER A 152 20.75 -11.71 7.63
N ARG A 153 20.01 -11.72 8.74
CA ARG A 153 18.57 -12.03 8.84
C ARG A 153 17.75 -10.79 9.17
N ASP A 154 18.23 -9.59 8.84
CA ASP A 154 17.43 -8.38 8.97
C ASP A 154 16.19 -8.43 8.04
N PRO A 155 14.96 -8.51 8.57
CA PRO A 155 13.77 -8.64 7.74
C PRO A 155 13.45 -7.35 6.96
N PHE A 156 14.00 -6.22 7.38
CA PHE A 156 13.78 -4.92 6.76
C PHE A 156 14.98 -4.45 5.93
N ASP A 157 15.94 -5.34 5.63
CA ASP A 157 17.06 -5.02 4.74
C ASP A 157 16.56 -4.38 3.44
N LYS A 158 17.26 -3.34 2.98
CA LYS A 158 16.81 -2.52 1.86
C LYS A 158 16.66 -3.36 0.58
N LYS A 159 17.65 -4.18 0.26
CA LYS A 159 17.63 -4.98 -0.98
C LYS A 159 16.56 -6.05 -0.90
N LEU A 160 16.40 -6.66 0.27
CA LEU A 160 15.33 -7.63 0.52
C LEU A 160 13.94 -7.02 0.33
N VAL A 161 13.68 -5.87 0.94
CA VAL A 161 12.40 -5.16 0.83
C VAL A 161 12.16 -4.68 -0.60
N GLU A 162 13.15 -4.08 -1.26
CA GLU A 162 13.02 -3.64 -2.66
C GLU A 162 12.65 -4.80 -3.58
N ARG A 163 13.28 -5.97 -3.42
CA ARG A 163 12.94 -7.19 -4.17
C ARG A 163 11.51 -7.66 -3.89
N GLN A 164 11.09 -7.72 -2.63
CA GLN A 164 9.74 -8.16 -2.26
C GLN A 164 8.64 -7.23 -2.78
N ILE A 165 8.92 -5.92 -2.83
CA ILE A 165 8.03 -4.92 -3.44
C ILE A 165 7.95 -5.15 -4.95
N GLU A 166 9.07 -5.43 -5.61
CA GLU A 166 9.10 -5.74 -7.05
C GLU A 166 8.36 -7.05 -7.39
N GLU A 167 8.50 -8.08 -6.57
CA GLU A 167 7.74 -9.33 -6.71
C GLU A 167 6.23 -9.09 -6.64
N ARG A 168 5.77 -8.26 -5.70
CA ARG A 168 4.35 -7.90 -5.55
C ARG A 168 3.86 -7.01 -6.69
N PHE A 169 4.67 -6.02 -7.09
CA PHE A 169 4.37 -5.15 -8.23
C PHE A 169 4.14 -5.94 -9.53
N ASN A 170 4.95 -6.98 -9.75
CA ASN A 170 4.85 -7.86 -10.91
C ASN A 170 3.86 -9.03 -10.74
N GLY A 171 3.17 -9.13 -9.59
CA GLY A 171 2.18 -10.18 -9.33
C GLY A 171 2.78 -11.59 -9.12
N PHE A 172 4.07 -11.69 -8.79
CA PHE A 172 4.71 -12.98 -8.46
C PHE A 172 4.40 -13.46 -7.04
N ASP A 173 4.03 -12.54 -6.15
CA ASP A 173 3.68 -12.82 -4.76
C ASP A 173 2.57 -11.87 -4.28
N PHE A 174 1.88 -12.25 -3.22
CA PHE A 174 0.78 -11.49 -2.64
C PHE A 174 1.02 -11.23 -1.14
N PRO A 175 0.28 -10.30 -0.51
CA PRO A 175 0.48 -10.01 0.89
C PRO A 175 0.19 -11.25 1.74
N ASN A 176 1.15 -11.68 2.55
CA ASN A 176 1.06 -12.94 3.28
C ASN A 176 1.09 -12.71 4.78
N GLN A 177 -0.10 -12.78 5.38
CA GLN A 177 -0.27 -12.70 6.83
C GLN A 177 0.31 -13.91 7.60
N ILE A 178 0.55 -15.06 6.94
CA ILE A 178 0.93 -16.33 7.56
C ILE A 178 0.01 -16.65 8.75
N ALA A 179 0.52 -16.65 9.98
CA ALA A 179 -0.21 -16.95 11.20
C ALA A 179 -0.62 -15.67 11.98
N ALA A 180 -0.30 -14.48 11.46
CA ALA A 180 -0.70 -13.23 12.08
C ALA A 180 -2.18 -12.93 11.83
N SER A 181 -2.87 -12.41 12.85
CA SER A 181 -4.28 -12.02 12.83
C SER A 181 -4.54 -10.72 12.05
N VAL A 182 -4.02 -10.64 10.81
CA VAL A 182 -4.08 -9.47 9.91
C VAL A 182 -4.74 -9.79 8.57
N CYS A 183 -5.76 -10.66 8.56
CA CYS A 183 -6.53 -11.01 7.36
C CYS A 183 -7.26 -9.84 6.72
N GLY A 184 -7.80 -8.91 7.52
CA GLY A 184 -8.40 -7.67 7.02
C GLY A 184 -7.40 -6.83 6.21
N PRO A 185 -6.24 -6.44 6.80
CA PRO A 185 -5.18 -5.77 6.07
C PRO A 185 -4.71 -6.54 4.82
N ALA A 186 -4.58 -7.87 4.92
CA ALA A 186 -4.16 -8.69 3.79
C ALA A 186 -5.16 -8.63 2.63
N ALA A 187 -6.46 -8.74 2.91
CA ALA A 187 -7.53 -8.61 1.92
C ALA A 187 -7.54 -7.23 1.26
N PHE A 188 -7.36 -6.16 2.06
CA PHE A 188 -7.26 -4.79 1.57
C PHE A 188 -6.06 -4.59 0.63
N PHE A 189 -4.85 -4.94 1.10
CA PHE A 189 -3.64 -4.75 0.31
C PHE A 189 -3.57 -5.66 -0.91
N TYR A 190 -4.19 -6.85 -0.85
CA TYR A 190 -4.34 -7.73 -2.00
C TYR A 190 -5.17 -7.07 -3.10
N CYS A 191 -6.35 -6.51 -2.77
CA CYS A 191 -7.16 -5.78 -3.73
C CYS A 191 -6.40 -4.57 -4.29
N LEU A 192 -5.77 -3.78 -3.41
CA LEU A 192 -4.97 -2.62 -3.81
C LEU A 192 -3.82 -3.00 -4.74
N GLN A 193 -3.09 -4.08 -4.46
CA GLN A 193 -2.01 -4.57 -5.30
C GLN A 193 -2.51 -5.01 -6.69
N LYS A 194 -3.67 -5.68 -6.75
CA LYS A 194 -4.26 -6.12 -8.02
C LYS A 194 -4.67 -4.95 -8.90
N ASP A 195 -5.38 -3.97 -8.33
CA ASP A 195 -5.93 -2.85 -9.10
C ASP A 195 -4.89 -1.76 -9.39
N ARG A 196 -4.05 -1.47 -8.40
CA ARG A 196 -3.07 -0.37 -8.41
C ARG A 196 -1.73 -0.83 -7.85
N PRO A 197 -0.97 -1.66 -8.60
CA PRO A 197 0.32 -2.16 -8.16
C PRO A 197 1.33 -1.04 -7.89
N ASP A 198 1.22 0.08 -8.62
CA ASP A 198 2.00 1.31 -8.42
C ASP A 198 1.76 1.93 -7.05
N VAL A 199 0.49 2.02 -6.62
CA VAL A 199 0.09 2.56 -5.32
C VAL A 199 0.56 1.65 -4.19
N TYR A 200 0.37 0.33 -4.33
CA TYR A 200 0.90 -0.64 -3.36
C TYR A 200 2.41 -0.49 -3.19
N ALA A 201 3.15 -0.49 -4.30
CA ALA A 201 4.60 -0.45 -4.26
C ALA A 201 5.12 0.86 -3.65
N GLN A 202 4.51 1.99 -3.99
CA GLN A 202 4.90 3.28 -3.45
C GLN A 202 4.55 3.40 -1.95
N ALA A 203 3.39 2.90 -1.51
CA ALA A 203 3.04 2.83 -0.09
C ALA A 203 4.07 2.03 0.72
N ALA A 204 4.47 0.85 0.23
CA ALA A 204 5.48 0.01 0.88
C ALA A 204 6.86 0.69 0.96
N ARG A 205 7.29 1.38 -0.11
CA ARG A 205 8.54 2.16 -0.13
C ARG A 205 8.51 3.32 0.86
N GLU A 206 7.38 4.01 0.97
CA GLU A 206 7.21 5.11 1.92
C GLU A 206 7.21 4.63 3.37
N LEU A 207 6.55 3.51 3.67
CA LEU A 207 6.64 2.88 4.99
C LEU A 207 8.09 2.52 5.34
N TRP A 208 8.81 1.88 4.42
CA TRP A 208 10.21 1.54 4.65
C TRP A 208 11.11 2.77 4.85
N ARG A 209 10.89 3.85 4.08
CA ARG A 209 11.75 5.04 4.11
C ARG A 209 11.39 6.03 5.23
N TYR A 210 10.10 6.22 5.50
CA TYR A 210 9.57 7.29 6.35
C TYR A 210 8.78 6.78 7.55
N GLY A 211 8.45 5.48 7.60
CA GLY A 211 7.74 4.88 8.73
C GLY A 211 6.25 5.15 8.70
N LYS A 212 5.78 5.80 7.64
CA LYS A 212 4.39 6.19 7.42
C LYS A 212 4.14 6.40 5.92
N THR A 213 2.88 6.32 5.53
CA THR A 213 2.42 6.64 4.17
C THR A 213 0.98 7.16 4.22
N LYS A 214 0.56 7.83 3.14
CA LYS A 214 -0.82 8.27 2.92
C LYS A 214 -1.26 7.76 1.56
N ILE A 215 -2.33 6.96 1.54
CA ILE A 215 -2.93 6.40 0.33
C ILE A 215 -4.31 7.02 0.17
N GLY A 216 -4.46 7.99 -0.73
CA GLY A 216 -5.68 8.79 -0.78
C GLY A 216 -5.88 9.50 0.56
N ASN A 217 -6.96 9.18 1.29
CA ASN A 217 -7.22 9.68 2.64
C ASN A 217 -6.83 8.69 3.76
N LEU A 218 -6.37 7.48 3.43
CA LEU A 218 -5.92 6.50 4.42
C LEU A 218 -4.51 6.86 4.89
N ILE A 219 -4.34 7.08 6.20
CA ILE A 219 -3.03 7.35 6.81
C ILE A 219 -2.58 6.09 7.53
N ILE A 220 -1.38 5.62 7.20
CA ILE A 220 -0.71 4.52 7.89
C ILE A 220 0.52 5.11 8.55
N SER A 221 0.52 5.18 9.88
CA SER A 221 1.59 5.75 10.69
C SER A 221 1.81 4.92 11.97
N PRO A 222 2.39 3.72 11.85
CA PRO A 222 2.54 2.81 12.96
C PRO A 222 3.36 3.39 14.12
N GLY A 223 2.95 3.01 15.32
CA GLY A 223 3.58 3.34 16.57
C GLY A 223 4.99 2.76 16.70
N LYS A 224 5.69 3.19 17.74
CA LYS A 224 7.09 2.78 17.98
C LYS A 224 7.23 1.26 18.14
N GLY A 225 6.26 0.59 18.75
CA GLY A 225 6.27 -0.86 18.96
C GLY A 225 6.21 -1.65 17.66
N CYS A 226 5.27 -1.31 16.76
CA CYS A 226 5.19 -1.95 15.44
C CYS A 226 6.41 -1.64 14.56
N ARG A 227 7.00 -0.44 14.71
CA ARG A 227 8.25 -0.07 14.01
C ARG A 227 9.50 -0.73 14.59
N HIS A 228 9.50 -1.08 15.87
CA HIS A 228 10.62 -1.74 16.54
C HIS A 228 10.18 -3.07 17.17
N PRO A 229 9.72 -4.02 16.33
CA PRO A 229 9.12 -5.25 16.83
C PRO A 229 10.13 -6.10 17.59
N THR A 230 9.62 -6.83 18.57
CA THR A 230 10.36 -7.88 19.28
C THR A 230 9.84 -9.25 18.89
N GLY A 231 10.70 -10.25 18.97
CA GLY A 231 10.38 -11.64 18.70
C GLY A 231 11.04 -12.20 17.44
N VAL A 232 10.84 -13.50 17.24
CA VAL A 232 11.45 -14.24 16.15
C VAL A 232 10.72 -14.01 14.82
N PHE A 233 11.43 -13.45 13.84
CA PHE A 233 10.94 -13.28 12.47
C PHE A 233 11.13 -14.53 11.59
N TYR A 234 11.81 -15.55 12.11
CA TYR A 234 12.17 -16.76 11.39
C TYR A 234 11.82 -18.00 12.22
N TYR A 235 11.41 -19.07 11.56
CA TYR A 235 11.38 -20.40 12.14
C TYR A 235 12.81 -20.91 12.36
N ASP A 236 12.96 -21.99 13.14
CA ASP A 236 14.27 -22.59 13.43
C ASP A 236 14.97 -23.11 12.16
N ASP A 237 14.18 -23.48 11.15
CA ASP A 237 14.65 -23.88 9.81
C ASP A 237 15.08 -22.70 8.91
N GLY A 238 15.00 -21.46 9.43
CA GLY A 238 15.42 -20.25 8.71
C GLY A 238 14.37 -19.65 7.77
N ARG A 239 13.19 -20.27 7.61
CA ARG A 239 12.10 -19.67 6.82
C ARG A 239 11.48 -18.47 7.56
N PRO A 240 11.12 -17.37 6.86
CA PRO A 240 10.48 -16.23 7.50
C PRO A 240 9.07 -16.60 8.01
N LYS A 241 8.75 -16.19 9.25
CA LYS A 241 7.40 -16.27 9.84
C LYS A 241 6.47 -15.18 9.31
N ILE A 242 7.04 -14.05 8.93
CA ILE A 242 6.44 -12.94 8.19
C ILE A 242 7.59 -12.14 7.58
N VAL A 243 7.47 -11.75 6.32
CA VAL A 243 8.50 -10.94 5.66
C VAL A 243 8.36 -9.48 6.06
N GLY A 244 9.45 -8.71 6.04
CA GLY A 244 9.44 -7.31 6.47
C GLY A 244 8.44 -6.44 5.70
N THR A 245 8.27 -6.66 4.39
CA THR A 245 7.29 -5.93 3.58
C THR A 245 5.85 -6.15 4.05
N ASP A 246 5.50 -7.38 4.40
CA ASP A 246 4.16 -7.72 4.92
C ASP A 246 3.99 -7.24 6.36
N TRP A 247 5.04 -7.25 7.19
CA TRP A 247 4.97 -6.62 8.51
C TRP A 247 4.71 -5.11 8.40
N MET A 248 5.49 -4.39 7.58
CA MET A 248 5.34 -2.94 7.40
C MET A 248 3.96 -2.55 6.90
N THR A 249 3.40 -3.30 5.94
CA THR A 249 2.09 -3.01 5.36
C THR A 249 0.94 -3.52 6.23
N LEU A 250 0.91 -4.82 6.54
CA LEU A 250 -0.23 -5.45 7.21
C LEU A 250 -0.30 -5.11 8.69
N ALA A 251 0.79 -5.34 9.44
CA ALA A 251 0.85 -4.98 10.85
C ALA A 251 0.87 -3.46 11.03
N GLY A 252 1.54 -2.74 10.13
CA GLY A 252 1.56 -1.28 10.14
C GLY A 252 0.18 -0.65 9.97
N LEU A 253 -0.65 -1.13 9.04
CA LEU A 253 -2.04 -0.69 8.90
C LEU A 253 -2.85 -1.02 10.16
N ARG A 254 -2.73 -2.26 10.67
CA ARG A 254 -3.46 -2.67 11.87
C ARG A 254 -3.10 -1.83 13.10
N ASP A 255 -1.83 -1.53 13.30
CA ASP A 255 -1.32 -0.75 14.44
C ASP A 255 -1.62 0.75 14.32
N SER A 256 -1.74 1.27 13.10
CA SER A 256 -2.12 2.67 12.85
C SER A 256 -3.59 2.95 13.20
N GLU A 257 -4.39 1.90 13.27
CA GLU A 257 -5.81 1.99 13.62
C GLU A 257 -5.94 1.87 15.13
N ASN A 258 -6.27 2.98 15.79
CA ASN A 258 -6.48 3.04 17.25
C ASN A 258 -7.73 2.27 17.72
N THR A 259 -8.40 1.54 16.83
CA THR A 259 -9.63 0.79 17.06
C THR A 259 -9.31 -0.66 17.40
N MET A 260 -8.93 -0.90 18.65
CA MET A 260 -9.18 -2.20 19.29
C MET A 260 -10.68 -2.30 19.61
N LEU A 261 -11.55 -2.35 18.59
CA LEU A 261 -12.97 -2.60 18.81
C LEU A 261 -13.17 -4.09 18.96
N SER A 262 -13.25 -4.49 20.24
CA SER A 262 -13.84 -5.76 20.67
C SER A 262 -15.23 -5.85 20.05
N PHE A 263 -15.51 -6.95 19.37
CA PHE A 263 -16.90 -7.33 19.15
C PHE A 263 -17.49 -7.51 20.55
N ASP A 264 -18.40 -6.65 21.00
CA ASP A 264 -18.92 -6.54 22.37
C ASP A 264 -19.50 -7.86 22.93
N THR A 265 -18.62 -8.80 23.27
CA THR A 265 -18.86 -10.01 24.06
C THR A 265 -17.50 -10.47 24.59
N LEU A 266 -17.30 -10.27 25.89
CA LEU A 266 -16.07 -10.49 26.66
C LEU A 266 -15.55 -11.94 26.73
N ASP A 267 -16.02 -12.85 25.86
CA ASP A 267 -15.62 -14.27 25.82
C ASP A 267 -15.55 -14.86 24.39
N SER A 268 -15.38 -14.03 23.36
CA SER A 268 -15.46 -14.50 21.97
C SER A 268 -14.08 -14.86 21.37
N PRO A 269 -13.88 -16.07 20.79
CA PRO A 269 -12.66 -16.49 20.05
C PRO A 269 -12.42 -15.72 18.73
N VAL A 270 -13.08 -14.58 18.58
CA VAL A 270 -13.12 -13.65 17.45
C VAL A 270 -12.21 -12.42 17.69
N ALA A 271 -11.56 -12.34 18.86
CA ALA A 271 -10.58 -11.31 19.21
C ALA A 271 -9.44 -11.26 18.16
N GLY A 272 -9.41 -10.18 17.37
CA GLY A 272 -8.36 -9.96 16.38
C GLY A 272 -8.84 -9.80 14.94
N ILE A 273 -10.10 -10.09 14.61
CA ILE A 273 -10.63 -9.83 13.26
C ILE A 273 -10.93 -8.35 13.10
N THR A 274 -10.59 -7.79 11.93
CA THR A 274 -11.03 -6.45 11.55
C THR A 274 -12.54 -6.44 11.34
N ILE A 275 -13.28 -5.58 12.05
CA ILE A 275 -14.72 -5.43 11.81
C ILE A 275 -14.97 -4.89 10.39
N TRP A 276 -16.06 -5.33 9.75
CA TRP A 276 -16.29 -5.03 8.33
C TRP A 276 -16.44 -3.54 8.03
N GLN A 277 -16.94 -2.75 9.00
CA GLN A 277 -17.03 -1.28 8.88
C GLN A 277 -15.65 -0.65 8.70
N ILE A 278 -14.69 -1.00 9.56
CA ILE A 278 -13.30 -0.51 9.48
C ILE A 278 -12.63 -0.98 8.19
N LEU A 279 -12.87 -2.23 7.78
CA LEU A 279 -12.37 -2.72 6.49
C LEU A 279 -12.93 -1.89 5.33
N ALA A 280 -14.25 -1.67 5.28
CA ALA A 280 -14.89 -0.83 4.27
C ALA A 280 -14.33 0.61 4.27
N GLU A 281 -14.13 1.19 5.45
CA GLU A 281 -13.53 2.52 5.58
C GLU A 281 -12.11 2.59 4.97
N TRP A 282 -11.28 1.56 5.10
CA TRP A 282 -9.97 1.53 4.45
C TRP A 282 -10.11 1.57 2.92
N PHE A 283 -11.00 0.75 2.37
CA PHE A 283 -11.30 0.72 0.94
C PHE A 283 -11.79 2.09 0.46
N GLU A 284 -12.75 2.70 1.14
CA GLU A 284 -13.32 4.00 0.76
C GLU A 284 -12.29 5.15 0.91
N LYS A 285 -11.47 5.13 1.97
CA LYS A 285 -10.40 6.13 2.17
C LYS A 285 -9.38 6.13 1.04
N VAL A 286 -9.11 5.00 0.40
CA VAL A 286 -8.20 4.95 -0.76
C VAL A 286 -8.91 5.15 -2.11
N GLY A 287 -10.23 5.27 -2.12
CA GLY A 287 -11.03 5.62 -3.30
C GLY A 287 -11.85 4.49 -3.91
N TYR A 288 -11.89 3.30 -3.32
CA TYR A 288 -12.85 2.28 -3.74
C TYR A 288 -14.27 2.75 -3.45
N LYS A 289 -15.22 2.30 -4.29
CA LYS A 289 -16.64 2.54 -4.06
C LYS A 289 -17.32 1.22 -3.70
N MET A 290 -17.76 1.10 -2.45
CA MET A 290 -18.65 0.00 -2.04
C MET A 290 -19.99 0.15 -2.76
N VAL A 291 -20.48 -0.92 -3.37
CA VAL A 291 -21.77 -0.95 -4.06
C VAL A 291 -22.75 -1.93 -3.44
N PHE A 292 -22.25 -2.83 -2.60
CA PHE A 292 -23.04 -3.87 -1.97
C PHE A 292 -22.38 -4.34 -0.68
N SER A 293 -23.23 -4.69 0.29
CA SER A 293 -22.84 -5.33 1.52
C SER A 293 -23.97 -6.20 2.02
N ASN A 294 -23.67 -7.45 2.33
CA ASN A 294 -24.54 -8.36 3.07
C ASN A 294 -23.80 -9.04 4.23
N VAL A 295 -22.64 -8.49 4.61
CA VAL A 295 -21.84 -9.04 5.70
C VAL A 295 -22.48 -8.75 7.05
N GLY A 296 -22.43 -9.73 7.95
CA GLY A 296 -22.91 -9.58 9.31
C GLY A 296 -22.47 -10.70 10.24
N ILE A 297 -23.12 -10.79 11.40
CA ILE A 297 -22.88 -11.85 12.39
C ILE A 297 -23.63 -13.15 12.08
N THR A 298 -24.64 -13.09 11.21
CA THR A 298 -25.43 -14.23 10.77
C THR A 298 -24.96 -14.71 9.39
N GLN A 299 -25.24 -15.97 9.08
CA GLN A 299 -24.93 -16.54 7.78
C GLN A 299 -25.77 -15.88 6.68
N ALA A 300 -25.14 -15.47 5.58
CA ALA A 300 -25.81 -14.78 4.48
C ALA A 300 -26.63 -15.71 3.56
N GLY A 301 -26.48 -17.03 3.73
CA GLY A 301 -27.26 -18.04 3.01
C GLY A 301 -26.97 -18.11 1.50
N VAL A 302 -27.78 -18.91 0.79
CA VAL A 302 -27.67 -19.11 -0.67
C VAL A 302 -27.83 -17.80 -1.43
N GLN A 303 -28.79 -16.96 -1.03
CA GLN A 303 -29.05 -15.71 -1.72
C GLN A 303 -27.84 -14.78 -1.65
N GLY A 304 -27.18 -14.71 -0.49
CA GLY A 304 -25.96 -13.93 -0.34
C GLY A 304 -24.81 -14.40 -1.24
N ILE A 305 -24.68 -15.72 -1.47
CA ILE A 305 -23.71 -16.27 -2.42
C ILE A 305 -24.05 -15.84 -3.86
N ARG A 306 -25.32 -15.98 -4.26
CA ARG A 306 -25.79 -15.62 -5.60
C ARG A 306 -25.57 -14.13 -5.88
N ASP A 307 -25.81 -13.27 -4.90
CA ASP A 307 -25.62 -11.83 -5.09
C ASP A 307 -24.14 -11.48 -5.24
N LEU A 308 -23.25 -12.10 -4.46
CA LEU A 308 -21.80 -11.90 -4.61
C LEU A 308 -21.22 -12.48 -5.91
N ASN A 309 -21.71 -13.62 -6.39
CA ASN A 309 -21.30 -14.17 -7.70
C ASN A 309 -21.58 -13.18 -8.84
N LYS A 310 -22.71 -12.45 -8.82
CA LYS A 310 -23.02 -11.41 -9.82
C LYS A 310 -21.97 -10.29 -9.84
N TYR A 311 -21.36 -9.96 -8.70
CA TYR A 311 -20.33 -8.95 -8.61
C TYR A 311 -18.97 -9.47 -9.10
N ILE A 312 -18.64 -10.73 -8.81
CA ILE A 312 -17.46 -11.39 -9.40
C ILE A 312 -17.54 -11.42 -10.93
N GLU A 313 -18.70 -11.75 -11.50
CA GLU A 313 -18.93 -11.77 -12.95
C GLU A 313 -18.76 -10.39 -13.61
N GLN A 314 -18.82 -9.32 -12.83
CA GLN A 314 -18.60 -7.94 -13.26
C GLN A 314 -17.20 -7.42 -12.94
N ASP A 315 -16.29 -8.29 -12.48
CA ASP A 315 -14.91 -7.98 -12.05
C ASP A 315 -14.81 -7.06 -10.82
N TYR A 316 -15.81 -7.10 -9.93
CA TYR A 316 -15.78 -6.31 -8.69
C TYR A 316 -14.93 -7.02 -7.63
N LYS A 317 -14.34 -6.27 -6.71
CA LYS A 317 -13.63 -6.84 -5.56
C LYS A 317 -14.62 -7.33 -4.53
N VAL A 318 -14.74 -8.64 -4.39
CA VAL A 318 -15.63 -9.29 -3.44
C VAL A 318 -14.82 -9.77 -2.24
N VAL A 319 -15.00 -9.11 -1.10
CA VAL A 319 -14.30 -9.38 0.15
C VAL A 319 -15.29 -9.96 1.14
N THR A 320 -15.04 -11.17 1.64
CA THR A 320 -16.03 -11.94 2.42
C THR A 320 -15.52 -12.36 3.78
N LEU A 321 -16.45 -12.37 4.74
CA LEU A 321 -16.23 -12.85 6.09
C LEU A 321 -16.65 -14.32 6.17
N ILE A 322 -15.72 -15.16 6.60
CA ILE A 322 -15.94 -16.60 6.72
C ILE A 322 -15.45 -17.12 8.08
N ASN A 323 -15.84 -18.36 8.39
CA ASN A 323 -15.07 -19.19 9.30
C ASN A 323 -13.93 -19.87 8.51
N ASP A 324 -12.68 -19.70 8.94
CA ASP A 324 -11.49 -20.30 8.30
C ASP A 324 -11.53 -21.82 8.26
N GLY A 325 -12.34 -22.47 9.09
CA GLY A 325 -12.63 -23.91 9.02
C GLY A 325 -13.26 -24.36 7.69
N LEU A 326 -13.69 -23.41 6.84
CA LEU A 326 -14.07 -23.62 5.44
C LEU A 326 -12.87 -24.00 4.56
N LEU A 327 -11.68 -23.47 4.87
CA LEU A 327 -10.50 -23.55 4.03
C LEU A 327 -9.66 -24.80 4.35
N VAL A 328 -9.01 -25.36 3.32
CA VAL A 328 -8.00 -26.41 3.49
C VAL A 328 -6.91 -25.95 4.45
N ASN A 329 -6.37 -26.89 5.23
CA ASN A 329 -5.37 -26.68 6.27
C ASN A 329 -5.83 -25.97 7.55
N SER A 330 -7.04 -25.40 7.60
CA SER A 330 -7.60 -24.96 8.89
C SER A 330 -8.14 -26.14 9.70
N THR A 331 -7.70 -26.20 10.97
CA THR A 331 -8.21 -27.13 11.97
C THR A 331 -9.41 -26.58 12.75
N ASN A 332 -9.85 -25.36 12.45
CA ASN A 332 -10.99 -24.74 13.13
C ASN A 332 -12.27 -25.53 12.86
N LYS A 333 -12.98 -25.87 13.94
CA LYS A 333 -14.24 -26.62 13.91
C LYS A 333 -15.45 -25.77 14.30
N THR A 334 -15.24 -24.52 14.69
CA THR A 334 -16.35 -23.61 15.05
C THR A 334 -17.13 -23.21 13.80
N THR A 335 -18.23 -22.49 14.03
CA THR A 335 -19.04 -21.83 13.01
C THR A 335 -19.19 -20.36 13.35
N LEU A 336 -18.13 -19.74 13.89
CA LEU A 336 -18.07 -18.31 14.18
C LEU A 336 -17.27 -17.61 13.06
N PRO A 337 -17.52 -16.32 12.76
CA PRO A 337 -16.69 -15.60 11.81
C PRO A 337 -15.27 -15.50 12.36
N THR A 338 -14.27 -15.92 11.59
CA THR A 338 -12.85 -15.95 12.02
C THR A 338 -11.88 -15.35 11.02
N HIS A 339 -12.28 -15.13 9.76
CA HIS A 339 -11.31 -14.81 8.71
C HIS A 339 -11.90 -14.05 7.52
N TRP A 340 -11.10 -13.13 6.97
CA TRP A 340 -11.41 -12.41 5.73
C TRP A 340 -10.71 -13.05 4.54
N VAL A 341 -11.43 -13.19 3.44
CA VAL A 341 -10.90 -13.68 2.16
C VAL A 341 -11.40 -12.82 1.00
N VAL A 342 -10.70 -12.87 -0.13
CA VAL A 342 -11.11 -12.18 -1.37
C VAL A 342 -11.42 -13.24 -2.43
N TRP A 343 -12.59 -13.17 -3.04
CA TRP A 343 -12.98 -14.11 -4.08
C TRP A 343 -12.27 -13.76 -5.39
N ASN A 344 -11.78 -14.78 -6.09
CA ASN A 344 -11.15 -14.68 -7.41
C ASN A 344 -11.94 -15.43 -8.50
N GLY A 345 -13.05 -16.05 -8.12
CA GLY A 345 -13.98 -16.72 -9.01
C GLY A 345 -15.33 -16.88 -8.34
N SER A 346 -16.32 -17.31 -9.11
CA SER A 346 -17.66 -17.57 -8.59
C SER A 346 -17.67 -18.84 -7.75
N VAL A 347 -18.53 -18.89 -6.73
CA VAL A 347 -18.83 -20.15 -6.04
C VAL A 347 -19.51 -21.10 -7.03
N MET A 348 -18.90 -22.26 -7.24
CA MET A 348 -19.38 -23.29 -8.15
C MET A 348 -19.75 -24.56 -7.39
N GLN A 349 -20.74 -25.30 -7.91
CA GLN A 349 -21.11 -26.63 -7.44
C GLN A 349 -20.93 -27.64 -8.57
N ASP A 350 -20.20 -28.72 -8.31
CA ASP A 350 -20.00 -29.81 -9.27
C ASP A 350 -21.22 -30.77 -9.32
N PRO A 351 -21.28 -31.70 -10.29
CA PRO A 351 -22.38 -32.67 -10.38
C PRO A 351 -22.53 -33.61 -9.17
N ASN A 352 -21.49 -33.75 -8.34
CA ASN A 352 -21.53 -34.52 -7.09
C ASN A 352 -22.03 -33.68 -5.90
N GLY A 353 -22.38 -32.41 -6.13
CA GLY A 353 -22.85 -31.49 -5.12
C GLY A 353 -21.74 -30.79 -4.34
N TYR A 354 -20.47 -30.93 -4.73
CA TYR A 354 -19.33 -30.35 -4.03
C TYR A 354 -19.03 -28.92 -4.47
N ILE A 355 -18.71 -28.08 -3.49
CA ILE A 355 -18.43 -26.66 -3.68
C ILE A 355 -16.95 -26.42 -3.93
N SER A 356 -16.66 -25.57 -4.91
CA SER A 356 -15.35 -24.98 -5.15
C SER A 356 -15.44 -23.47 -5.21
N LEU A 357 -14.40 -22.79 -4.72
CA LEU A 357 -14.27 -21.34 -4.82
C LEU A 357 -12.79 -21.00 -4.90
N GLU A 358 -12.38 -20.40 -6.01
CA GLU A 358 -11.07 -19.78 -6.11
C GLU A 358 -11.06 -18.46 -5.33
N LEU A 359 -10.14 -18.35 -4.38
CA LEU A 359 -10.05 -17.18 -3.51
C LEU A 359 -8.60 -16.92 -3.10
N PHE A 360 -8.33 -15.69 -2.71
CA PHE A 360 -7.12 -15.28 -2.03
C PHE A 360 -7.25 -15.45 -0.51
N SER A 361 -6.28 -16.15 0.07
CA SER A 361 -6.07 -16.28 1.51
C SER A 361 -4.62 -16.67 1.79
N TRP A 362 -4.05 -16.21 2.91
CA TRP A 362 -2.69 -16.57 3.36
C TRP A 362 -1.61 -16.48 2.27
N GLY A 363 -1.65 -15.40 1.49
CA GLY A 363 -0.66 -15.14 0.43
C GLY A 363 -0.83 -15.98 -0.84
N LYS A 364 -1.93 -16.72 -1.02
CA LYS A 364 -2.12 -17.57 -2.22
C LYS A 364 -3.53 -17.49 -2.78
N GLU A 365 -3.59 -17.60 -4.10
CA GLU A 365 -4.80 -17.76 -4.90
C GLU A 365 -4.92 -19.23 -5.29
N LYS A 366 -6.03 -19.87 -4.94
CA LYS A 366 -6.39 -21.22 -5.39
C LYS A 366 -7.81 -21.55 -4.96
N ASN A 367 -8.31 -22.72 -5.38
CA ASN A 367 -9.46 -23.32 -4.73
C ASN A 367 -9.09 -23.73 -3.29
N TRP A 368 -9.55 -22.94 -2.33
CA TRP A 368 -9.25 -23.16 -0.91
C TRP A 368 -10.29 -24.00 -0.19
N ILE A 369 -11.48 -24.21 -0.76
CA ILE A 369 -12.56 -24.92 -0.07
C ILE A 369 -12.12 -26.35 0.24
N LYS A 370 -12.40 -26.82 1.46
CA LYS A 370 -12.13 -28.22 1.84
C LYS A 370 -12.77 -29.17 0.82
N PRO A 371 -12.05 -30.21 0.37
CA PRO A 371 -12.57 -31.11 -0.66
C PRO A 371 -13.81 -31.87 -0.18
N LYS A 372 -14.70 -32.21 -1.12
CA LYS A 372 -15.93 -32.98 -0.91
C LYS A 372 -16.88 -32.35 0.13
N LYS A 373 -17.03 -31.02 0.09
CA LYS A 373 -17.95 -30.26 0.95
C LYS A 373 -19.10 -29.72 0.13
N ASP A 374 -20.30 -29.82 0.70
CA ASP A 374 -21.53 -29.39 0.04
C ASP A 374 -21.87 -27.92 0.33
N LEU A 375 -22.97 -27.46 -0.25
CA LEU A 375 -23.47 -26.10 -0.08
C LEU A 375 -23.82 -25.77 1.37
N GLN A 376 -24.36 -26.73 2.13
CA GLN A 376 -24.71 -26.51 3.54
C GLN A 376 -23.46 -26.27 4.38
N PHE A 377 -22.39 -27.03 4.13
CA PHE A 377 -21.10 -26.82 4.79
C PHE A 377 -20.54 -25.43 4.54
N PHE A 378 -20.66 -24.94 3.30
CA PHE A 378 -20.25 -23.59 2.92
C PHE A 378 -21.09 -22.52 3.64
N ILE A 379 -22.42 -22.61 3.56
CA ILE A 379 -23.36 -21.62 4.14
C ILE A 379 -23.14 -21.49 5.64
N ASN A 380 -22.97 -22.60 6.36
CA ASN A 380 -22.77 -22.58 7.81
C ASN A 380 -21.51 -21.81 8.26
N ARG A 381 -20.62 -21.48 7.31
CA ARG A 381 -19.33 -20.82 7.54
C ARG A 381 -19.17 -19.53 6.74
N PHE A 382 -20.23 -19.05 6.10
CA PHE A 382 -20.20 -17.88 5.23
C PHE A 382 -21.12 -16.79 5.80
N PHE A 383 -20.52 -15.65 6.15
CA PHE A 383 -21.17 -14.54 6.87
C PHE A 383 -21.41 -13.33 5.98
N GLY A 384 -21.42 -13.54 4.66
CA GLY A 384 -21.58 -12.47 3.67
C GLY A 384 -20.27 -11.78 3.32
N GLY A 385 -20.40 -10.67 2.61
CA GLY A 385 -19.27 -9.89 2.13
C GLY A 385 -19.67 -8.51 1.64
N MET A 386 -18.67 -7.83 1.12
CA MET A 386 -18.77 -6.50 0.53
C MET A 386 -18.25 -6.56 -0.89
N ALA A 387 -18.90 -5.83 -1.80
CA ALA A 387 -18.44 -5.69 -3.17
C ALA A 387 -18.05 -4.24 -3.45
N PHE A 388 -16.86 -4.06 -4.01
CA PHE A 388 -16.31 -2.76 -4.37
C PHE A 388 -16.05 -2.70 -5.87
N LYS A 389 -16.34 -1.55 -6.49
CA LYS A 389 -15.83 -1.28 -7.84
C LYS A 389 -14.31 -1.29 -7.84
N PRO A 390 -13.64 -1.86 -8.86
CA PRO A 390 -12.19 -1.80 -8.96
C PRO A 390 -11.66 -0.38 -8.84
N LEU A 391 -10.53 -0.25 -8.16
CA LEU A 391 -9.84 1.02 -8.05
C LEU A 391 -9.21 1.38 -9.40
N LYS A 392 -9.34 2.65 -9.81
CA LYS A 392 -8.81 3.14 -11.09
C LYS A 392 -7.46 3.80 -10.96
#